data_AF-A0AAV0C7S4-F1
#
_entry.id   AF-A0AAV0C7S4-F1
#
_cell.length_a   1.000
_cell.length_b   1.000
_cell.length_c   1.000
_cell.angle_alpha   90.00
_cell.angle_beta   90.00
_cell.angle_gamma   90.00
#
_symmetry.space_group_name_H-M   'P 1'
#
loop_
_entity.id
_entity.type
_entity.pdbx_description
1 polymer ?
#
loop_
_entity_poly.entity_id
_entity_poly.type
_entity_poly.pdbx_seq_one_letter_code
_entity_poly.pdbx_strand_id
1 'polypeptide(L)'
;MAIITNNSVWVFLVVVFCVLLDFSKSSEIHLRVDQSGKGDHRNIQDAIDSVPSNNSRHVLISVCPGVYREKVVVPADKPFITLTGRKGSDTLITWDDYGDIFTSPTFTIFASDFTARYLTVQKCHLHSLSNGNGAITAQRRGSASEKTGFSFVGCKITGSKSAFLGRPWGAYSRVVFALTHMSNVVVPQGWDNWNDPSRQRTVYYGEYKCYGAGAKRRKRVDWSRSLSNEEAAPYLTIDMIGGKSWIRMLATTRFKCSTN
;
A
#
# COMPACT_ATOMS: atom_id res chain seq x y z
N MET A 1 -51.04 -25.30 -58.65
CA MET A 1 -51.54 -23.92 -58.56
C MET A 1 -51.93 -23.70 -57.11
N ALA A 2 -51.27 -22.76 -56.43
CA ALA A 2 -51.37 -22.56 -54.98
C ALA A 2 -52.67 -21.87 -54.57
N ILE A 3 -53.24 -22.24 -53.40
CA ILE A 3 -53.96 -21.33 -52.52
C ILE A 3 -53.57 -21.66 -51.07
N ILE A 4 -53.15 -20.62 -50.37
CA ILE A 4 -52.70 -20.57 -48.97
C ILE A 4 -53.90 -20.71 -48.03
N THR A 5 -53.80 -21.52 -46.97
CA THR A 5 -54.46 -21.21 -45.68
C THR A 5 -53.58 -21.64 -44.50
N ASN A 6 -53.17 -20.61 -43.76
CA ASN A 6 -52.89 -20.50 -42.32
C ASN A 6 -52.68 -21.79 -41.48
N ASN A 7 -51.50 -21.94 -40.88
CA ASN A 7 -51.36 -22.63 -39.59
C ASN A 7 -50.15 -22.05 -38.84
N SER A 8 -50.46 -21.07 -38.00
CA SER A 8 -49.59 -20.63 -36.92
C SER A 8 -49.63 -21.64 -35.78
N VAL A 9 -48.59 -21.61 -34.94
CA VAL A 9 -48.50 -22.27 -33.61
C VAL A 9 -47.97 -23.71 -33.61
N TRP A 10 -46.70 -23.97 -34.00
CA TRP A 10 -45.94 -25.15 -33.50
C TRP A 10 -44.39 -24.98 -33.57
N VAL A 11 -43.82 -23.78 -33.42
CA VAL A 11 -42.34 -23.57 -33.43
C VAL A 11 -41.83 -22.82 -32.19
N PHE A 12 -42.45 -23.03 -31.03
CA PHE A 12 -42.04 -22.33 -29.79
C PHE A 12 -41.83 -23.26 -28.58
N LEU A 13 -41.38 -24.51 -28.82
CA LEU A 13 -41.18 -25.45 -27.71
C LEU A 13 -39.89 -26.30 -27.79
N VAL A 14 -38.84 -25.79 -28.44
CA VAL A 14 -37.49 -26.43 -28.41
C VAL A 14 -36.35 -25.43 -28.07
N VAL A 15 -36.60 -24.12 -28.00
CA VAL A 15 -35.56 -23.11 -27.67
C VAL A 15 -35.61 -22.66 -26.20
N VAL A 16 -36.35 -23.38 -25.35
CA VAL A 16 -36.27 -23.26 -23.88
C VAL A 16 -35.75 -24.56 -23.27
N PHE A 17 -34.86 -25.27 -23.99
CA PHE A 17 -33.66 -25.79 -23.31
C PHE A 17 -32.76 -24.58 -23.10
N CYS A 18 -33.27 -23.70 -22.24
CA CYS A 18 -32.55 -22.60 -21.64
C CYS A 18 -31.22 -23.22 -21.26
N VAL A 19 -30.18 -22.64 -21.83
CA VAL A 19 -28.82 -22.59 -21.33
C VAL A 19 -28.84 -22.71 -19.79
N LEU A 20 -29.01 -23.93 -19.30
CA LEU A 20 -28.45 -24.43 -18.07
C LEU A 20 -27.01 -24.79 -18.44
N LEU A 21 -26.30 -23.80 -18.98
CA LEU A 21 -24.98 -23.59 -18.44
C LEU A 21 -25.30 -23.27 -16.98
N ASP A 22 -25.18 -24.29 -16.15
CA ASP A 22 -24.78 -24.10 -14.78
C ASP A 22 -23.56 -23.18 -14.87
N PHE A 23 -23.81 -21.87 -14.78
CA PHE A 23 -22.85 -20.95 -14.22
C PHE A 23 -22.69 -21.46 -12.80
N SER A 24 -21.83 -22.47 -12.65
CA SER A 24 -21.17 -22.79 -11.41
C SER A 24 -20.61 -21.45 -10.96
N LYS A 25 -21.37 -20.81 -10.07
CA LYS A 25 -20.95 -19.62 -9.37
C LYS A 25 -19.72 -20.09 -8.61
N SER A 26 -18.55 -19.85 -9.19
CA SER A 26 -17.27 -20.20 -8.58
C SER A 26 -17.37 -19.78 -7.13
N SER A 27 -17.39 -20.77 -6.24
CA SER A 27 -17.59 -20.53 -4.82
C SER A 27 -16.29 -19.95 -4.28
N GLU A 28 -16.12 -18.66 -4.51
CA GLU A 28 -15.11 -17.83 -3.86
C GLU A 28 -15.27 -18.03 -2.36
N ILE A 29 -14.21 -18.48 -1.68
CA ILE A 29 -14.22 -18.60 -0.23
C ILE A 29 -14.19 -17.16 0.30
N HIS A 30 -15.24 -16.75 1.01
CA HIS A 30 -15.34 -15.40 1.56
C HIS A 30 -15.12 -15.43 3.06
N LEU A 31 -14.04 -14.79 3.52
CA LEU A 31 -13.73 -14.57 4.93
C LEU A 31 -13.93 -13.09 5.26
N ARG A 32 -14.53 -12.80 6.41
CA ARG A 32 -14.76 -11.45 6.91
C ARG A 32 -13.95 -11.19 8.17
N VAL A 33 -13.16 -10.11 8.14
CA VAL A 33 -12.41 -9.63 9.30
C VAL A 33 -13.13 -8.42 9.90
N ASP A 34 -13.54 -8.51 11.16
CA ASP A 34 -14.28 -7.46 11.87
C ASP A 34 -13.82 -7.39 13.34
N GLN A 35 -13.17 -6.29 13.73
CA GLN A 35 -12.65 -6.08 15.09
C GLN A 35 -13.76 -6.09 16.16
N SER A 36 -15.04 -5.87 15.78
CA SER A 36 -16.19 -6.00 16.70
C SER A 36 -16.54 -7.43 17.07
N GLY A 37 -15.94 -8.43 16.40
CA GLY A 37 -16.23 -9.86 16.60
C GLY A 37 -17.45 -10.37 15.84
N LYS A 38 -18.03 -9.58 14.93
CA LYS A 38 -19.17 -9.98 14.07
C LYS A 38 -18.73 -10.51 12.69
N GLY A 39 -17.44 -10.80 12.51
CA GLY A 39 -16.86 -11.44 11.33
C GLY A 39 -16.31 -12.82 11.70
N ASP A 40 -15.79 -13.53 10.70
CA ASP A 40 -15.15 -14.84 10.89
C ASP A 40 -13.86 -14.74 11.72
N HIS A 41 -13.14 -13.61 11.57
CA HIS A 41 -11.93 -13.31 12.33
C HIS A 41 -11.94 -11.87 12.87
N ARG A 42 -11.19 -11.64 13.96
CA ARG A 42 -10.96 -10.28 14.50
C ARG A 42 -9.72 -9.61 13.91
N ASN A 43 -8.70 -10.41 13.62
CA ASN A 43 -7.42 -9.96 13.05
C ASN A 43 -7.26 -10.45 11.61
N ILE A 44 -6.42 -9.76 10.84
CA ILE A 44 -6.13 -10.08 9.44
C ILE A 44 -5.24 -11.32 9.34
N GLN A 45 -4.23 -11.44 10.21
CA GLN A 45 -3.33 -12.60 10.23
C GLN A 45 -4.11 -13.89 10.49
N ASP A 46 -5.04 -13.90 11.45
CA ASP A 46 -5.88 -15.07 11.75
C ASP A 46 -6.68 -15.54 10.51
N ALA A 47 -7.18 -14.60 9.70
CA ALA A 47 -7.90 -14.93 8.47
C ALA A 47 -6.99 -15.57 7.41
N ILE A 48 -5.77 -15.05 7.24
CA ILE A 48 -4.76 -15.66 6.35
C ILE A 48 -4.32 -17.02 6.88
N ASP A 49 -4.18 -17.16 8.19
CA ASP A 49 -3.77 -18.40 8.84
C ASP A 49 -4.82 -19.50 8.66
N SER A 50 -6.10 -19.12 8.59
CA SER A 50 -7.21 -20.04 8.32
C SER A 50 -7.24 -20.61 6.90
N VAL A 51 -6.58 -19.96 5.93
CA VAL A 51 -6.47 -20.47 4.56
C VAL A 51 -5.56 -21.72 4.54
N PRO A 52 -6.02 -22.86 3.98
CA PRO A 52 -5.22 -24.08 3.92
C PRO A 52 -3.92 -23.91 3.12
N SER A 53 -2.86 -24.61 3.51
CA SER A 53 -1.64 -24.73 2.71
C SER A 53 -1.91 -25.36 1.34
N ASN A 54 -1.13 -24.95 0.34
CA ASN A 54 -1.29 -25.27 -1.09
C ASN A 54 -2.67 -24.92 -1.65
N ASN A 55 -3.24 -23.80 -1.19
CA ASN A 55 -4.55 -23.33 -1.63
C ASN A 55 -4.60 -23.16 -3.16
N SER A 56 -5.64 -23.70 -3.80
CA SER A 56 -5.88 -23.58 -5.25
C SER A 56 -7.17 -22.83 -5.59
N ARG A 57 -7.89 -22.35 -4.58
CA ARG A 57 -9.17 -21.65 -4.72
C ARG A 57 -9.01 -20.17 -4.43
N HIS A 58 -9.76 -19.32 -5.12
CA HIS A 58 -9.75 -17.89 -4.79
C HIS A 58 -10.40 -17.65 -3.42
N VAL A 59 -9.63 -17.04 -2.50
CA VAL A 59 -10.11 -16.65 -1.16
C VAL A 59 -10.19 -15.14 -1.09
N LEU A 60 -11.39 -14.61 -0.87
CA LEU A 60 -11.64 -13.20 -0.62
C LEU A 60 -11.68 -12.93 0.89
N ILE A 61 -10.74 -12.15 1.39
CA ILE A 61 -10.73 -11.66 2.77
C ILE A 61 -11.21 -10.21 2.78
N SER A 62 -12.43 -9.97 3.27
CA SER A 62 -13.02 -8.64 3.40
C SER A 62 -12.79 -8.05 4.79
N VAL A 63 -12.04 -6.95 4.86
CA VAL A 63 -11.64 -6.29 6.10
C VAL A 63 -12.53 -5.08 6.35
N CYS A 64 -13.20 -5.07 7.50
CA CYS A 64 -14.03 -3.96 7.90
C CYS A 64 -13.23 -2.67 8.18
N PRO A 65 -13.87 -1.50 8.14
CA PRO A 65 -13.24 -0.25 8.60
C PRO A 65 -12.70 -0.39 10.02
N GLY A 66 -11.47 0.06 10.24
CA GLY A 66 -10.77 -0.12 11.51
C GLY A 66 -9.27 0.13 11.42
N VAL A 67 -8.63 0.20 12.58
CA VAL A 67 -7.17 0.28 12.72
C VAL A 67 -6.65 -1.06 13.22
N TYR A 68 -6.04 -1.81 12.32
CA TYR A 68 -5.48 -3.13 12.54
C TYR A 68 -4.00 -2.98 12.90
N ARG A 69 -3.71 -3.11 14.21
CA ARG A 69 -2.35 -3.05 14.75
C ARG A 69 -1.78 -4.46 14.82
N GLU A 70 -1.27 -4.94 13.70
CA GLU A 70 -0.71 -6.30 13.57
C GLU A 70 0.34 -6.35 12.45
N LYS A 71 1.25 -7.34 12.51
CA LYS A 71 2.06 -7.74 11.36
C LYS A 71 1.24 -8.71 10.52
N VAL A 72 1.28 -8.53 9.22
CA VAL A 72 0.61 -9.43 8.27
C VAL A 72 1.66 -10.12 7.41
N VAL A 73 1.62 -11.44 7.35
CA VAL A 73 2.45 -12.29 6.50
C VAL A 73 1.53 -13.15 5.65
N VAL A 74 1.73 -13.13 4.34
CA VAL A 74 1.07 -14.06 3.40
C VAL A 74 2.09 -15.12 2.98
N PRO A 75 2.06 -16.33 3.56
CA PRO A 75 3.01 -17.41 3.27
C PRO A 75 3.01 -17.86 1.81
N ALA A 76 4.17 -18.30 1.31
CA ALA A 76 4.34 -18.75 -0.08
C ALA A 76 3.43 -19.92 -0.48
N ASP A 77 3.06 -20.77 0.47
CA ASP A 77 2.18 -21.92 0.28
C ASP A 77 0.68 -21.56 0.28
N LYS A 78 0.30 -20.27 0.34
CA LYS A 78 -1.11 -19.83 0.34
C LYS A 78 -1.42 -18.86 -0.80
N PRO A 79 -1.35 -19.30 -2.08
CA PRO A 79 -1.64 -18.43 -3.22
C PRO A 79 -3.14 -18.16 -3.37
N PHE A 80 -3.51 -17.26 -4.29
CA PHE A 80 -4.90 -16.90 -4.62
C PHE A 80 -5.71 -16.24 -3.49
N ILE A 81 -5.04 -15.54 -2.58
CA ILE A 81 -5.70 -14.70 -1.56
C ILE A 81 -5.88 -13.27 -2.09
N THR A 82 -7.11 -12.78 -2.05
CA THR A 82 -7.45 -11.36 -2.22
C THR A 82 -7.83 -10.75 -0.88
N LEU A 83 -7.04 -9.80 -0.40
CA LEU A 83 -7.37 -8.97 0.78
C LEU A 83 -8.00 -7.65 0.33
N THR A 84 -9.22 -7.36 0.77
CA THR A 84 -9.95 -6.15 0.37
C THR A 84 -10.52 -5.40 1.57
N GLY A 85 -10.23 -4.10 1.66
CA GLY A 85 -10.99 -3.19 2.52
C GLY A 85 -12.25 -2.66 1.82
N ARG A 86 -13.03 -1.84 2.51
CA ARG A 86 -14.19 -1.13 1.92
C ARG A 86 -13.76 0.11 1.14
N LYS A 87 -12.83 0.87 1.73
CA LYS A 87 -12.17 2.05 1.17
C LYS A 87 -10.78 2.13 1.79
N GLY A 88 -9.78 2.54 1.01
CA GLY A 88 -8.41 2.69 1.51
C GLY A 88 -8.28 3.62 2.72
N SER A 89 -9.11 4.68 2.80
CA SER A 89 -9.13 5.63 3.91
C SER A 89 -9.63 5.05 5.23
N ASP A 90 -10.42 3.98 5.18
CA ASP A 90 -11.22 3.53 6.32
C ASP A 90 -10.62 2.29 6.98
N THR A 91 -9.75 1.56 6.26
CA THR A 91 -9.06 0.36 6.74
C THR A 91 -7.55 0.58 6.74
N LEU A 92 -7.00 0.70 7.94
CA LEU A 92 -5.58 0.96 8.18
C LEU A 92 -4.91 -0.27 8.80
N ILE A 93 -3.89 -0.82 8.13
CA ILE A 93 -2.99 -1.85 8.66
C ILE A 93 -1.70 -1.16 9.10
N THR A 94 -1.25 -1.39 10.32
CA THR A 94 -0.12 -0.64 10.88
C THR A 94 0.63 -1.44 11.94
N TRP A 95 1.95 -1.29 11.99
CA TRP A 95 2.79 -1.88 13.03
C TRP A 95 3.99 -0.96 13.29
N ASP A 96 4.71 -1.12 14.40
CA ASP A 96 5.80 -0.23 14.79
C ASP A 96 7.06 -0.95 15.33
N ASP A 97 7.36 -2.12 14.77
CA ASP A 97 8.59 -2.87 15.05
C ASP A 97 9.79 -2.39 14.23
N TYR A 98 11.00 -2.66 14.72
CA TYR A 98 12.27 -2.25 14.13
C TYR A 98 13.40 -3.25 14.41
N GLY A 99 14.42 -3.22 13.55
CA GLY A 99 15.60 -4.07 13.70
C GLY A 99 15.91 -4.74 12.37
N ASP A 100 15.73 -6.05 12.31
CA ASP A 100 16.00 -6.84 11.12
C ASP A 100 14.93 -6.63 10.03
N ILE A 101 15.38 -6.46 8.78
CA ILE A 101 14.51 -6.11 7.63
C ILE A 101 13.58 -7.23 7.20
N PHE A 102 13.81 -8.48 7.62
CA PHE A 102 12.97 -9.63 7.32
C PHE A 102 11.89 -9.84 8.38
N THR A 103 12.14 -9.41 9.62
CA THR A 103 11.23 -9.61 10.75
C THR A 103 10.40 -8.37 11.11
N SER A 104 10.93 -7.16 10.90
CA SER A 104 10.25 -5.90 11.21
C SER A 104 9.16 -5.38 10.24
N PRO A 105 8.99 -5.89 8.99
CA PRO A 105 7.96 -5.36 8.10
C PRO A 105 6.53 -5.48 8.67
N THR A 106 5.73 -4.43 8.47
CA THR A 106 4.28 -4.45 8.77
C THR A 106 3.52 -5.42 7.87
N PHE A 107 3.95 -5.54 6.61
CA PHE A 107 3.30 -6.41 5.64
C PHE A 107 4.33 -7.12 4.78
N THR A 108 4.32 -8.46 4.82
CA THR A 108 5.23 -9.33 4.07
C THR A 108 4.42 -10.27 3.19
N ILE A 109 4.75 -10.35 1.91
CA ILE A 109 4.04 -11.19 0.93
C ILE A 109 5.05 -12.12 0.29
N PHE A 110 4.91 -13.42 0.56
CA PHE A 110 5.69 -14.48 -0.08
C PHE A 110 4.89 -15.27 -1.13
N ALA A 111 3.55 -15.18 -1.09
CA ALA A 111 2.64 -15.88 -2.00
C ALA A 111 2.69 -15.37 -3.45
N SER A 112 2.49 -16.28 -4.41
CA SER A 112 2.10 -15.91 -5.78
C SER A 112 0.63 -15.51 -5.84
N ASP A 113 0.27 -14.69 -6.84
CA ASP A 113 -1.12 -14.30 -7.14
C ASP A 113 -1.85 -13.58 -6.00
N PHE A 114 -1.09 -13.00 -5.05
CA PHE A 114 -1.66 -12.18 -3.98
C PHE A 114 -2.18 -10.85 -4.51
N THR A 115 -3.41 -10.48 -4.11
CA THR A 115 -4.00 -9.17 -4.44
C THR A 115 -4.44 -8.44 -3.18
N ALA A 116 -3.85 -7.27 -2.90
CA ALA A 116 -4.36 -6.33 -1.89
C ALA A 116 -5.04 -5.12 -2.54
N ARG A 117 -6.22 -4.74 -2.06
CA ARG A 117 -6.94 -3.54 -2.56
C ARG A 117 -7.74 -2.85 -1.47
N TYR A 118 -7.91 -1.53 -1.61
CA TYR A 118 -8.67 -0.69 -0.67
C TYR A 118 -8.20 -0.79 0.79
N LEU A 119 -6.89 -0.95 0.99
CA LEU A 119 -6.23 -0.98 2.30
C LEU A 119 -5.12 0.06 2.29
N THR A 120 -4.89 0.71 3.42
CA THR A 120 -3.68 1.51 3.61
C THR A 120 -2.76 0.79 4.60
N VAL A 121 -1.51 0.56 4.22
CA VAL A 121 -0.45 0.16 5.15
C VAL A 121 0.30 1.43 5.57
N GLN A 122 0.25 1.82 6.84
CA GLN A 122 0.96 3.01 7.35
C GLN A 122 1.88 2.66 8.52
N LYS A 123 2.79 3.60 8.79
CA LYS A 123 3.78 3.55 9.89
C LYS A 123 4.92 2.57 9.64
N CYS A 124 5.53 2.63 8.45
CA CYS A 124 6.84 2.04 8.26
C CYS A 124 7.82 2.66 9.27
N HIS A 125 8.55 1.84 10.00
CA HIS A 125 9.60 2.28 10.92
C HIS A 125 10.96 2.12 10.24
N LEU A 126 11.60 3.23 9.92
CA LEU A 126 12.97 3.29 9.42
C LEU A 126 13.91 3.45 10.63
N HIS A 127 14.65 2.39 10.97
CA HIS A 127 15.63 2.42 12.06
C HIS A 127 17.04 2.40 11.48
N SER A 128 17.79 3.50 11.64
CA SER A 128 19.18 3.57 11.18
C SER A 128 20.12 2.87 12.16
N LEU A 129 20.78 1.82 11.70
CA LEU A 129 21.86 1.13 12.40
C LEU A 129 23.25 1.75 12.13
N SER A 130 23.30 2.91 11.46
CA SER A 130 24.55 3.56 11.12
C SER A 130 25.37 3.88 12.38
N ASN A 131 26.68 3.63 12.30
CA ASN A 131 27.65 4.04 13.31
C ASN A 131 28.06 5.53 13.21
N GLY A 132 27.34 6.32 12.41
CA GLY A 132 27.57 7.74 12.15
C GLY A 132 27.64 8.02 10.65
N ASN A 133 27.08 9.14 10.20
CA ASN A 133 27.09 9.63 8.79
C ASN A 133 26.39 8.74 7.75
N GLY A 134 25.59 7.74 8.16
CA GLY A 134 24.76 6.96 7.24
C GLY A 134 23.59 7.78 6.68
N ALA A 135 23.05 7.39 5.52
CA ALA A 135 21.83 7.98 5.00
C ALA A 135 20.72 6.93 4.93
N ILE A 136 19.52 7.33 5.36
CA ILE A 136 18.32 6.48 5.32
C ILE A 136 17.92 6.19 3.87
N THR A 137 18.17 7.11 2.95
CA THR A 137 17.79 6.96 1.54
C THR A 137 18.95 7.30 0.59
N ALA A 138 19.00 6.61 -0.55
CA ALA A 138 19.92 6.88 -1.65
C ALA A 138 19.23 6.68 -3.01
N GLN A 139 18.33 7.61 -3.37
CA GLN A 139 17.45 7.44 -4.54
C GLN A 139 18.17 7.83 -5.85
N ARG A 140 18.01 7.02 -6.91
CA ARG A 140 18.80 7.07 -8.17
C ARG A 140 18.07 7.65 -9.38
N ARG A 141 17.13 8.57 -9.22
CA ARG A 141 16.45 9.19 -10.36
C ARG A 141 17.44 9.96 -11.25
N GLY A 142 17.46 9.62 -12.53
CA GLY A 142 18.46 10.06 -13.50
C GLY A 142 18.12 11.34 -14.25
N SER A 143 16.82 11.65 -14.38
CA SER A 143 16.30 12.78 -15.17
C SER A 143 15.05 13.42 -14.57
N ALA A 144 14.73 14.65 -14.97
CA ALA A 144 13.50 15.34 -14.56
C ALA A 144 12.22 14.72 -15.13
N SER A 145 12.29 14.02 -16.27
CA SER A 145 11.14 13.39 -16.93
C SER A 145 10.72 12.07 -16.29
N GLU A 146 11.64 11.38 -15.61
CA GLU A 146 11.33 10.17 -14.86
C GLU A 146 10.31 10.45 -13.76
N LYS A 147 9.24 9.64 -13.70
CA LYS A 147 8.20 9.74 -12.66
C LYS A 147 8.49 8.83 -11.46
N THR A 148 9.76 8.68 -11.07
CA THR A 148 10.20 7.81 -9.98
C THR A 148 10.55 8.60 -8.70
N GLY A 149 10.63 7.96 -7.54
CA GLY A 149 10.95 8.62 -6.27
C GLY A 149 10.63 7.72 -5.08
N PHE A 150 11.03 8.15 -3.88
CA PHE A 150 10.58 7.55 -2.63
C PHE A 150 9.65 8.51 -1.89
N SER A 151 8.52 8.01 -1.38
CA SER A 151 7.65 8.75 -0.46
C SER A 151 7.40 7.91 0.77
N PHE A 152 7.70 8.47 1.93
CA PHE A 152 7.49 7.88 3.24
C PHE A 152 6.42 8.69 3.95
N VAL A 153 5.20 8.15 4.00
CA VAL A 153 4.03 8.84 4.57
C VAL A 153 3.64 8.19 5.89
N GLY A 154 3.51 9.00 6.94
CA GLY A 154 3.10 8.50 8.26
C GLY A 154 4.12 7.58 8.92
N CYS A 155 5.40 7.68 8.58
CA CYS A 155 6.45 6.77 9.04
C CYS A 155 7.06 7.18 10.39
N LYS A 156 7.95 6.35 10.93
CA LYS A 156 8.76 6.65 12.12
C LYS A 156 10.24 6.48 11.80
N ILE A 157 11.07 7.46 12.13
CA ILE A 157 12.53 7.43 11.96
C ILE A 157 13.20 7.41 13.32
N THR A 158 13.97 6.35 13.58
CA THR A 158 14.86 6.24 14.74
C THR A 158 16.23 5.73 14.31
N GLY A 159 17.14 5.59 15.26
CA GLY A 159 18.41 4.91 15.03
C GLY A 159 19.32 5.01 16.23
N SER A 160 20.44 4.30 16.15
CA SER A 160 21.39 4.18 17.26
C SER A 160 22.34 5.36 17.39
N LYS A 161 22.69 6.02 16.28
CA LYS A 161 23.55 7.21 16.25
C LYS A 161 22.99 8.27 15.30
N SER A 162 23.84 9.00 14.59
CA SER A 162 23.44 10.05 13.66
C SER A 162 23.22 9.50 12.25
N ALA A 163 22.18 9.99 11.57
CA ALA A 163 21.87 9.66 10.19
C ALA A 163 21.30 10.86 9.42
N PHE A 164 21.61 10.92 8.12
CA PHE A 164 20.93 11.77 7.16
C PHE A 164 19.61 11.13 6.71
N LEU A 165 18.61 11.95 6.41
CA LEU A 165 17.37 11.55 5.73
C LEU A 165 17.66 10.95 4.35
N GLY A 166 18.67 11.45 3.66
CA GLY A 166 19.03 10.97 2.33
C GLY A 166 20.26 11.62 1.73
N ARG A 167 20.74 10.99 0.66
CA ARG A 167 21.82 11.47 -0.22
C ARG A 167 21.53 11.13 -1.70
N PRO A 168 21.90 11.99 -2.65
CA PRO A 168 21.52 11.80 -4.05
C PRO A 168 22.45 10.83 -4.77
N TRP A 169 21.98 9.60 -5.02
CA TRP A 169 22.68 8.70 -5.93
C TRP A 169 22.47 9.10 -7.39
N GLY A 170 21.27 9.60 -7.73
CA GLY A 170 20.93 10.13 -9.05
C GLY A 170 20.91 11.66 -9.11
N ALA A 171 21.11 12.24 -10.29
CA ALA A 171 21.15 13.71 -10.48
C ALA A 171 19.83 14.39 -10.12
N TYR A 172 18.70 13.70 -10.31
CA TYR A 172 17.36 14.21 -10.06
C TYR A 172 16.69 13.47 -8.90
N SER A 173 17.49 12.99 -7.94
CA SER A 173 17.06 12.21 -6.78
C SER A 173 15.83 12.83 -6.12
N ARG A 174 14.81 12.02 -5.84
CA ARG A 174 13.53 12.49 -5.29
C ARG A 174 13.11 11.65 -4.09
N VAL A 175 13.02 12.30 -2.92
CA VAL A 175 12.64 11.68 -1.65
C VAL A 175 11.73 12.64 -0.88
N VAL A 176 10.59 12.16 -0.43
CA VAL A 176 9.65 12.92 0.39
C VAL A 176 9.38 12.16 1.70
N PHE A 177 9.52 12.86 2.82
CA PHE A 177 9.01 12.42 4.11
C PHE A 177 7.79 13.26 4.45
N ALA A 178 6.65 12.62 4.69
CA ALA A 178 5.40 13.28 5.01
C ALA A 178 4.81 12.70 6.29
N LEU A 179 4.29 13.55 7.18
CA LEU A 179 3.61 13.15 8.42
C LEU A 179 4.45 12.16 9.24
N THR A 180 5.77 12.25 9.15
CA THR A 180 6.71 11.26 9.67
C THR A 180 7.33 11.73 10.98
N HIS A 181 7.34 10.87 11.98
CA HIS A 181 8.05 11.12 13.24
C HIS A 181 9.55 10.96 13.03
N MET A 182 10.36 11.89 13.51
CA MET A 182 11.83 11.84 13.46
C MET A 182 12.42 12.04 14.85
N SER A 183 13.07 11.01 15.39
CA SER A 183 13.87 11.14 16.62
C SER A 183 15.14 11.97 16.38
N ASN A 184 15.89 12.28 17.44
CA ASN A 184 17.16 13.01 17.38
C ASN A 184 18.29 12.28 16.62
N VAL A 185 18.03 11.07 16.09
CA VAL A 185 18.90 10.37 15.11
C VAL A 185 19.18 11.23 13.88
N VAL A 186 18.19 12.02 13.44
CA VAL A 186 18.30 12.81 12.22
C VAL A 186 19.19 14.02 12.48
N VAL A 187 20.30 14.09 11.76
CA VAL A 187 21.24 15.20 11.86
C VAL A 187 20.58 16.54 11.51
N PRO A 188 20.99 17.67 12.13
CA PRO A 188 20.33 18.96 11.92
C PRO A 188 20.28 19.40 10.45
N GLN A 189 21.34 19.16 9.67
CA GLN A 189 21.39 19.44 8.23
C GLN A 189 20.37 18.61 7.42
N GLY A 190 19.93 17.48 7.95
CA GLY A 190 18.93 16.59 7.38
C GLY A 190 19.42 15.78 6.18
N TRP A 191 20.04 16.44 5.21
CA TRP A 191 20.36 15.85 3.91
C TRP A 191 21.83 16.06 3.56
N ASP A 192 22.40 15.12 2.82
CA ASP A 192 23.76 15.17 2.31
C ASP A 192 23.74 15.32 0.78
N ASN A 193 24.66 16.10 0.21
CA ASN A 193 24.74 16.32 -1.24
C ASN A 193 25.67 15.33 -1.95
N TRP A 194 26.19 14.32 -1.24
CA TRP A 194 27.10 13.32 -1.79
C TRP A 194 28.40 13.91 -2.37
N ASN A 195 28.91 14.97 -1.74
CA ASN A 195 30.08 15.74 -2.21
C ASN A 195 29.92 16.30 -3.63
N ASP A 196 28.69 16.46 -4.12
CA ASP A 196 28.41 17.02 -5.43
C ASP A 196 27.41 18.19 -5.31
N PRO A 197 27.90 19.44 -5.18
CA PRO A 197 27.06 20.63 -5.09
C PRO A 197 26.14 20.82 -6.30
N SER A 198 26.44 20.23 -7.46
CA SER A 198 25.57 20.35 -8.64
C SER A 198 24.20 19.70 -8.41
N ARG A 199 24.13 18.68 -7.55
CA ARG A 199 22.88 17.95 -7.19
C ARG A 199 21.88 18.84 -6.48
N GLN A 200 22.36 19.82 -5.71
CA GLN A 200 21.51 20.69 -4.90
C GLN A 200 20.48 21.45 -5.76
N ARG A 201 20.79 21.70 -7.04
CA ARG A 201 19.90 22.39 -7.98
C ARG A 201 18.77 21.52 -8.53
N THR A 202 18.96 20.20 -8.57
CA THR A 202 18.11 19.28 -9.34
C THR A 202 17.37 18.25 -8.48
N VAL A 203 17.85 17.99 -7.26
CA VAL A 203 17.19 17.06 -6.32
C VAL A 203 15.87 17.63 -5.79
N TYR A 204 14.95 16.72 -5.46
CA TYR A 204 13.68 17.05 -4.83
C TYR A 204 13.58 16.34 -3.47
N TYR A 205 14.14 16.98 -2.44
CA TYR A 205 14.11 16.48 -1.06
C TYR A 205 13.16 17.33 -0.22
N GLY A 206 12.05 16.72 0.19
CA GLY A 206 10.94 17.40 0.84
C GLY A 206 10.58 16.79 2.19
N GLU A 207 10.27 17.64 3.15
CA GLU A 207 9.60 17.25 4.40
C GLU A 207 8.25 17.97 4.48
N TYR A 208 7.17 17.23 4.75
CA TYR A 208 5.82 17.77 4.94
C TYR A 208 5.29 17.37 6.32
N LYS A 209 5.02 18.36 7.19
CA LYS A 209 4.44 18.15 8.53
C LYS A 209 5.09 16.99 9.32
N CYS A 210 6.40 16.83 9.19
CA CYS A 210 7.18 15.90 10.00
C CYS A 210 7.34 16.46 11.41
N TYR A 211 7.45 15.59 12.41
CA TYR A 211 7.43 15.98 13.82
C TYR A 211 8.44 15.17 14.65
N GLY A 212 8.73 15.61 15.88
CA GLY A 212 9.76 15.03 16.73
C GLY A 212 11.08 15.83 16.74
N ALA A 213 12.01 15.43 17.60
CA ALA A 213 13.24 16.18 17.84
C ALA A 213 14.13 16.35 16.60
N GLY A 214 14.20 15.33 15.74
CA GLY A 214 14.97 15.34 14.50
C GLY A 214 14.28 16.04 13.34
N ALA A 215 12.99 16.36 13.45
CA ALA A 215 12.23 17.06 12.40
C ALA A 215 12.43 18.59 12.41
N LYS A 216 13.19 19.12 13.39
CA LYS A 216 13.48 20.56 13.48
C LYS A 216 14.26 21.04 12.26
N ARG A 217 13.65 21.91 11.46
CA ARG A 217 14.23 22.34 10.18
C ARG A 217 15.17 23.54 10.23
N ARG A 218 15.35 24.20 11.39
CA ARG A 218 16.12 25.46 11.53
C ARG A 218 17.56 25.39 11.01
N LYS A 219 18.18 24.21 11.00
CA LYS A 219 19.56 23.99 10.53
C LYS A 219 19.63 23.11 9.28
N ARG A 220 18.50 22.86 8.61
CA ARG A 220 18.49 22.07 7.38
C ARG A 220 19.30 22.78 6.31
N VAL A 221 19.87 21.99 5.41
CA VAL A 221 20.45 22.53 4.18
C VAL A 221 19.42 23.35 3.39
N ASP A 222 19.87 24.49 2.85
CA ASP A 222 18.99 25.48 2.19
C ASP A 222 18.29 24.93 0.94
N TRP A 223 18.88 23.92 0.30
CA TRP A 223 18.32 23.26 -0.88
C TRP A 223 17.26 22.20 -0.56
N SER A 224 16.99 21.94 0.72
CA SER A 224 15.88 21.06 1.14
C SER A 224 14.56 21.84 1.22
N ARG A 225 13.44 21.18 0.93
CA ARG A 225 12.12 21.82 0.85
C ARG A 225 11.24 21.53 2.06
N SER A 226 10.61 22.57 2.60
CA SER A 226 9.49 22.45 3.53
C SER A 226 8.23 22.55 2.70
N LEU A 227 7.55 21.43 2.46
CA LEU A 227 6.47 21.36 1.47
C LEU A 227 5.18 22.00 2.00
N SER A 228 4.46 22.70 1.12
CA SER A 228 3.06 23.10 1.35
C SER A 228 2.10 21.90 1.26
N ASN A 229 0.81 22.12 1.55
CA ASN A 229 -0.21 21.07 1.36
C ASN A 229 -0.31 20.68 -0.12
N GLU A 230 -0.26 21.65 -1.02
CA GLU A 230 -0.38 21.49 -2.47
C GLU A 230 0.83 20.75 -3.04
N GLU A 231 2.04 21.11 -2.58
CA GLU A 231 3.27 20.43 -2.99
C GLU A 231 3.34 18.99 -2.48
N ALA A 232 2.82 18.74 -1.27
CA ALA A 232 2.82 17.42 -0.67
C ALA A 232 1.76 16.48 -1.26
N ALA A 233 0.60 17.01 -1.65
CA ALA A 233 -0.58 16.26 -2.13
C ALA A 233 -0.27 15.05 -3.04
N PRO A 234 0.53 15.16 -4.11
CA PRO A 234 0.81 14.02 -5.00
C PRO A 234 1.62 12.90 -4.33
N TYR A 235 2.35 13.20 -3.26
CA TYR A 235 3.17 12.24 -2.51
C TYR A 235 2.43 11.59 -1.35
N LEU A 236 1.24 12.08 -0.99
CA LEU A 236 0.41 11.55 0.10
C LEU A 236 -0.54 10.44 -0.36
N THR A 237 -0.69 10.25 -1.68
CA THR A 237 -1.70 9.37 -2.26
C THR A 237 -1.09 8.40 -3.28
N ILE A 238 -1.93 7.52 -3.82
CA ILE A 238 -1.59 6.61 -4.91
C ILE A 238 -1.22 7.33 -6.23
N ASP A 239 -1.38 8.65 -6.31
CA ASP A 239 -1.04 9.43 -7.50
C ASP A 239 0.45 9.32 -7.85
N MET A 240 1.32 9.22 -6.83
CA MET A 240 2.76 9.05 -7.02
C MET A 240 3.13 7.82 -7.86
N ILE A 241 2.36 6.74 -7.74
CA ILE A 241 2.60 5.47 -8.46
C ILE A 241 1.70 5.34 -9.70
N GLY A 242 1.06 6.43 -10.13
CA GLY A 242 0.07 6.40 -11.21
C GLY A 242 -1.11 5.47 -10.91
N GLY A 243 -1.41 5.22 -9.64
CA GLY A 243 -2.32 4.16 -9.20
C GLY A 243 -3.70 4.24 -9.86
N LYS A 244 -4.18 5.44 -10.16
CA LYS A 244 -5.46 5.67 -10.85
C LYS A 244 -5.62 4.93 -12.18
N SER A 245 -4.52 4.63 -12.90
CA SER A 245 -4.60 4.00 -14.23
C SER A 245 -4.61 2.48 -14.22
N TRP A 246 -4.04 1.85 -13.19
CA TRP A 246 -3.82 0.39 -13.16
C TRP A 246 -4.44 -0.28 -11.94
N ILE A 247 -4.71 0.46 -10.86
CA ILE A 247 -5.56 0.00 -9.78
C ILE A 247 -6.99 0.01 -10.33
N ARG A 248 -7.43 -1.13 -10.87
CA ARG A 248 -8.81 -1.32 -11.30
C ARG A 248 -9.72 -1.12 -10.09
N MET A 249 -10.52 -0.05 -10.12
CA MET A 249 -11.65 0.08 -9.22
C MET A 249 -12.71 -0.94 -9.61
N LEU A 250 -12.54 -2.20 -9.17
CA LEU A 250 -13.61 -3.17 -9.23
C LEU A 250 -14.75 -2.63 -8.36
N ALA A 251 -15.98 -2.70 -8.89
CA ALA A 251 -17.19 -2.32 -8.18
C ALA A 251 -17.11 -2.92 -6.77
N THR A 252 -17.09 -2.04 -5.77
CA THR A 252 -17.09 -2.41 -4.35
C THR A 252 -18.15 -3.48 -4.14
N THR A 253 -17.72 -4.72 -3.87
CA THR A 253 -18.59 -5.68 -3.22
C THR A 253 -18.98 -5.02 -1.91
N ARG A 254 -20.23 -4.54 -1.80
CA ARG A 254 -20.73 -3.92 -0.58
C ARG A 254 -20.86 -5.01 0.47
N PHE A 255 -19.77 -5.33 1.16
CA PHE A 255 -19.83 -6.18 2.33
C PHE A 255 -20.28 -5.35 3.52
N LYS A 256 -21.33 -5.82 4.20
CA LYS A 256 -21.86 -5.18 5.41
C LYS A 256 -20.82 -5.35 6.51
N CYS A 257 -20.45 -4.24 7.13
CA CYS A 257 -19.75 -4.21 8.42
C CYS A 257 -20.74 -3.60 9.40
N SER A 258 -20.79 -4.09 10.64
CA SER A 258 -21.69 -3.47 11.59
C SER A 258 -21.23 -2.04 11.87
N THR A 259 -22.15 -1.10 11.79
CA THR A 259 -21.97 0.19 12.44
C THR A 259 -22.15 -0.05 13.95
N ASN A 260 -21.27 0.55 14.76
CA ASN A 260 -21.60 0.80 16.16
C ASN A 260 -22.78 1.76 16.25
#